data_AF-A0A087S9U0-F1
#
_entry.id   AF-A0A087S9U0-F1
#
_cell.length_a   1.000
_cell.length_b   1.000
_cell.length_c   1.000
_cell.angle_alpha   90.00
_cell.angle_beta   90.00
_cell.angle_gamma   90.00
#
_symmetry.space_group_name_H-M   'P 1'
#
loop_
_entity.id
_entity.type
_entity.pdbx_description
1 polymer ?
#
loop_
_entity_poly.entity_id
_entity_poly.type
_entity_poly.pdbx_seq_one_letter_code
_entity_poly.pdbx_strand_id
1 'polypeptide(L)' 'MLGDLIFAEPRALIGFAGRRVIEQTLQEQLPKDFQTAEYLLHHGLIDLIVSRFFIKQAIAETIILYQQAPTK' A
#
# COMPACT_ATOMS: atom_id res chain seq x y z
N MET A 1 -5.36 6.07 5.00
CA MET A 1 -5.68 5.23 3.82
C MET A 1 -7.13 5.47 3.49
N LEU A 2 -7.39 6.41 2.58
CA LEU A 2 -8.76 6.84 2.19
C LEU A 2 -8.84 7.10 0.68
N GLY A 3 -7.86 6.64 -0.08
CA GLY A 3 -7.92 6.73 -1.54
C GLY A 3 -8.92 5.71 -2.08
N ASP A 4 -9.61 6.05 -3.16
CA ASP A 4 -10.48 5.10 -3.86
C ASP A 4 -9.70 3.90 -4.39
N LEU A 5 -8.43 4.12 -4.73
CA LEU A 5 -7.43 3.10 -5.01
C LEU A 5 -6.11 3.48 -4.33
N ILE A 6 -5.45 2.48 -3.76
CA ILE A 6 -4.22 2.63 -2.99
C ILE A 6 -3.12 1.84 -3.67
N PHE A 7 -2.15 2.59 -4.19
CA PHE A 7 -0.96 2.07 -4.83
C PHE A 7 0.22 2.16 -3.86
N ALA A 8 1.11 1.18 -3.91
CA ALA A 8 2.39 1.25 -3.22
C ALA A 8 3.53 0.78 -4.12
N GLU A 9 4.75 1.13 -3.74
CA GLU A 9 5.96 0.64 -4.40
C GLU A 9 6.47 -0.65 -3.74
N PRO A 10 7.22 -1.49 -4.49
CA PRO A 10 7.78 -2.72 -3.93
C PRO A 10 8.61 -2.43 -2.68
N ARG A 11 8.37 -3.22 -1.61
CA ARG A 11 9.05 -3.12 -0.32
C ARG A 11 8.87 -1.78 0.41
N ALA A 12 7.91 -0.94 0.02
CA ALA A 12 7.61 0.27 0.77
C ALA A 12 7.17 -0.09 2.20
N LEU A 13 7.71 0.62 3.20
CA LEU A 13 7.31 0.46 4.60
C LEU A 13 6.19 1.43 4.94
N ILE A 14 5.04 0.90 5.32
CA ILE A 14 3.81 1.65 5.56
C ILE A 14 3.22 1.21 6.90
N GLY A 15 2.98 2.17 7.78
CA GLY A 15 2.43 1.90 9.10
C GLY A 15 2.14 3.17 9.86
N PHE A 16 1.24 3.08 10.83
CA PHE A 16 0.92 4.19 11.72
C PHE A 16 2.01 4.44 12.77
N ALA A 17 2.52 3.36 13.37
CA ALA A 17 3.61 3.39 14.34
C ALA A 17 4.82 2.62 13.80
N GLY A 18 6.02 3.06 14.16
CA GLY A 18 7.25 2.36 13.77
C GLY A 18 7.38 0.99 14.46
N ARG A 19 7.95 0.02 13.74
CA ARG A 19 8.20 -1.35 14.22
C ARG A 19 8.73 -1.43 15.64
N ARG A 20 9.77 -0.66 15.97
CA ARG A 20 10.38 -0.64 17.31
C ARG A 20 9.38 -0.31 18.42
N VAL A 21 8.50 0.66 18.19
CA VAL A 21 7.48 1.05 19.17
C VAL A 21 6.50 -0.09 19.38
N ILE A 22 6.05 -0.73 18.30
CA ILE A 22 5.10 -1.85 18.35
C ILE A 22 5.72 -3.05 19.09
N GLU A 23 6.95 -3.46 18.74
CA GLU A 23 7.65 -4.58 19.40
C GLU A 23 7.86 -4.29 20.89
N GLN A 24 8.22 -3.06 21.27
CA GLN A 24 8.38 -2.68 22.67
C GLN A 24 7.06 -2.68 23.45
N THR A 25 5.95 -2.28 22.81
CA THR A 25 4.63 -2.25 23.45
C THR A 25 4.02 -3.64 23.59
N LEU A 26 4.16 -4.50 22.57
CA LEU A 26 3.59 -5.86 22.57
C LEU A 26 4.51 -6.92 23.18
N GLN A 27 5.81 -6.62 23.35
CA GLN A 27 6.83 -7.57 23.81
C GLN A 27 6.96 -8.82 22.90
N GLU A 28 6.67 -8.65 21.61
CA GLU A 28 6.73 -9.70 20.59
C GLU A 28 7.59 -9.27 19.40
N GLN A 29 8.20 -10.23 18.71
CA GLN A 29 8.92 -9.98 17.46
C GLN A 29 7.94 -10.00 16.29
N LEU A 30 8.00 -8.98 15.44
CA LEU A 30 7.15 -8.93 14.26
C LEU A 30 7.74 -9.75 13.09
N PRO A 31 6.92 -10.22 12.13
CA PRO A 31 7.41 -10.82 10.89
C PRO A 31 8.40 -9.89 10.15
N LYS A 32 9.35 -10.44 9.38
CA LYS A 32 10.38 -9.63 8.69
C LYS A 32 9.79 -8.66 7.66
N ASP A 33 8.71 -9.07 7.02
CA ASP A 33 7.94 -8.33 6.03
C ASP A 33 6.81 -7.51 6.65
N PHE A 34 6.67 -7.48 7.98
CA PHE A 34 5.67 -6.64 8.63
C PHE A 34 5.78 -5.18 8.16
N GLN A 35 4.63 -4.58 7.87
CA GLN A 35 4.50 -3.21 7.32
C GLN A 35 5.02 -3.03 5.89
N THR A 36 5.49 -4.06 5.18
CA THR A 36 5.83 -3.89 3.76
C THR A 36 4.57 -3.78 2.90
N ALA A 37 4.72 -3.21 1.71
CA ALA A 37 3.66 -3.15 0.72
C ALA A 37 3.09 -4.55 0.42
N GLU A 38 3.93 -5.58 0.33
CA GLU A 38 3.52 -6.96 0.08
C GLU A 38 2.69 -7.52 1.24
N TYR A 39 3.11 -7.26 2.48
CA TYR A 39 2.36 -7.65 3.66
C TYR A 39 0.99 -6.99 3.68
N LEU A 40 0.92 -5.68 3.39
CA LEU A 40 -0.33 -4.93 3.42
C LEU A 40 -1.26 -5.25 2.24
N LEU A 41 -0.72 -5.58 1.06
CA LEU A 41 -1.48 -6.12 -0.07
C LEU A 41 -2.13 -7.45 0.33
N HIS A 42 -1.38 -8.36 0.96
CA HIS A 42 -1.92 -9.62 1.46
C HIS A 42 -3.05 -9.43 2.50
N HIS A 43 -3.02 -8.34 3.26
CA HIS A 43 -4.05 -8.00 4.25
C HIS A 43 -5.16 -7.08 3.72
N GLY A 44 -5.20 -6.81 2.40
CA GLY A 44 -6.26 -6.03 1.77
C GLY A 44 -6.24 -4.53 2.05
N LEU A 45 -5.09 -3.99 2.49
CA LEU A 45 -4.93 -2.56 2.75
C LEU A 45 -4.36 -1.80 1.54
N ILE A 46 -3.76 -2.51 0.59
CA ILE A 46 -3.21 -1.97 -0.66
C ILE A 46 -3.87 -2.70 -1.82
N ASP A 47 -4.22 -1.98 -2.89
CA ASP A 47 -4.84 -2.58 -4.07
C ASP A 47 -3.79 -3.07 -5.07
N LEU A 48 -2.72 -2.29 -5.27
CA LEU A 48 -1.71 -2.55 -6.29
C LEU A 48 -0.31 -2.21 -5.82
N ILE A 49 0.66 -3.08 -6.14
CA ILE A 49 2.09 -2.79 -6.00
C ILE A 49 2.67 -2.52 -7.38
N VAL A 50 3.16 -1.31 -7.60
CA VAL A 50 3.65 -0.85 -8.91
C VAL A 50 5.07 -0.33 -8.76
N SER A 51 5.99 -0.84 -9.59
CA SER A 51 7.36 -0.31 -9.65
C SER A 51 7.36 1.15 -10.11
N ARG A 52 8.24 1.96 -9.54
CA ARG A 52 8.35 3.40 -9.82
C ARG A 52 8.44 3.74 -11.30
N PHE A 53 9.09 2.90 -12.10
CA PHE A 53 9.21 3.10 -13.55
C PHE A 53 7.86 3.07 -14.29
N PHE A 54 6.87 2.35 -13.75
CA PHE A 54 5.54 2.18 -14.37
C PHE A 54 4.45 3.02 -13.68
N ILE A 55 4.76 3.72 -12.59
CA ILE A 55 3.74 4.40 -11.77
C ILE A 55 2.94 5.43 -12.59
N LYS A 56 3.60 6.16 -13.49
CA LYS A 56 2.95 7.14 -14.37
C LYS A 56 1.95 6.47 -15.31
N GLN A 57 2.33 5.33 -15.88
CA GLN A 57 1.47 4.58 -16.79
C GLN A 57 0.28 4.00 -16.04
N ALA A 58 0.51 3.35 -14.90
CA ALA A 58 -0.56 2.75 -14.08
C ALA A 58 -1.60 3.78 -13.63
N ILE A 59 -1.16 4.98 -13.21
CA ILE A 59 -2.07 6.08 -12.85
C ILE A 59 -2.88 6.53 -14.06
N ALA A 60 -2.24 6.72 -15.23
CA ALA A 60 -2.95 7.16 -16.43
C ALA A 60 -4.02 6.16 -16.86
N GLU A 61 -3.68 4.86 -16.91
CA GLU A 61 -4.62 3.78 -17.26
C GLU A 61 -5.78 3.72 -16.26
N THR A 62 -5.50 3.87 -14.97
CA THR A 62 -6.53 3.91 -13.92
C THR A 62 -7.47 5.08 -14.14
N ILE A 63 -6.97 6.30 -14.32
CA ILE A 63 -7.82 7.47 -14.53
C ILE A 63 -8.68 7.29 -15.79
N ILE A 64 -8.10 6.78 -16.89
CA ILE A 64 -8.84 6.52 -18.14
C ILE A 64 -9.95 5.49 -17.90
N LEU A 65 -9.68 4.40 -17.18
CA LEU A 65 -10.68 3.39 -16.85
C LEU A 65 -11.87 3.98 -16.08
N TYR A 66 -11.60 4.87 -15.13
CA TYR A 66 -12.61 5.49 -14.28
C TYR A 66 -13.26 6.74 -14.89
N GLN A 67 -12.84 7.23 -16.07
CA GLN A 67 -13.46 8.40 -16.72
C GLN A 67 -14.96 8.21 -17.01
N GLN A 68 -15.39 6.97 -17.25
CA GLN A 68 -16.79 6.64 -17.54
C GLN A 68 -17.56 6.23 -16.28
N ALA A 69 -16.89 6.14 -15.14
CA ALA A 69 -17.57 5.83 -13.89
C ALA A 69 -18.47 7.02 -13.51
N PRO A 70 -19.72 6.79 -13.08
CA PRO A 70 -20.55 7.86 -12.56
C PRO A 70 -19.83 8.50 -11.37
N THR A 71 -19.55 9.80 -11.45
CA THR A 71 -19.08 10.57 -10.30
C THR A 71 -20.13 10.50 -9.21
N LYS A 72 -19.69 10.15 -7.99
CA LYS A 72 -20.53 10.30 -6.79
C LYS A 72 -20.89 11.77 -6.56
#